data_AF-W9XJY4-F1
#
_entry.id   AF-W9XJY4-F1
#
_cell.length_a   1.000
_cell.length_b   1.000
_cell.length_c   1.000
_cell.angle_alpha   90.00
_cell.angle_beta   90.00
_cell.angle_gamma   90.00
#
_symmetry.space_group_name_H-M   'P 1'
#
loop_
_entity.id
_entity.type
_entity.pdbx_description
1 polymer ?
#
loop_
_entity_poly.entity_id
_entity_poly.type
_entity_poly.pdbx_seq_one_letter_code
_entity_poly.pdbx_strand_id
1 'polypeptide(L)'
;MAFSLPVRVATPPSLVLDPIFSLLYEDNEASLAHFIDNKAPLPLNGVINDPRVMEYLLTREPGPKVEYKNLRPALAALRPFLSASPHGRKLMAFYKQLLQLQGRWAIAAAEMATFDLYVKFYQVLFIDHGDKKLVDHVVKMVPDAAYKIATYTTGNRDQFTTMAKAEKQRLVKNTRAAAQKLFDFKASKGFFQQHGKLVAAIERSEKQLKACREKAVRRRREAVERRAAALAAAQGHNEATLTRQMGMAGMTPHVPQVENSVVDWTQEVSSACFAVEAEPGQP
;
A
#
# COMPACT_ATOMS: atom_id res chain seq x y z
N MET A 1 57.93 4.57 29.46
CA MET A 1 56.64 4.87 30.13
C MET A 1 55.57 4.97 29.06
N ALA A 2 54.65 4.01 29.01
CA ALA A 2 53.55 4.01 28.04
C ALA A 2 52.37 4.75 28.67
N PHE A 3 51.99 5.89 28.09
CA PHE A 3 50.75 6.57 28.42
C PHE A 3 49.59 5.81 27.76
N SER A 4 48.88 4.98 28.52
CA SER A 4 47.55 4.52 28.10
C SER A 4 46.56 5.64 28.39
N LEU A 5 45.93 6.16 27.34
CA LEU A 5 44.78 7.06 27.48
C LEU A 5 43.70 6.33 28.31
N PRO A 6 43.07 6.99 29.30
CA PRO A 6 41.94 6.40 29.99
C PRO A 6 40.86 6.15 28.95
N VAL A 7 40.56 4.87 28.69
CA VAL A 7 39.39 4.46 27.91
C VAL A 7 38.19 5.03 28.65
N ARG A 8 37.68 6.18 28.18
CA ARG A 8 36.36 6.65 28.60
C ARG A 8 35.42 5.52 28.22
N VAL A 9 34.92 4.79 29.22
CA VAL A 9 33.79 3.88 29.05
C VAL A 9 32.67 4.77 28.54
N ALA A 10 32.45 4.77 27.23
CA ALA A 10 31.36 5.50 26.65
C ALA A 10 30.09 4.97 27.32
N THR A 11 29.39 5.83 28.08
CA THR A 11 28.05 5.52 28.57
C THR A 11 27.27 5.00 27.37
N PRO A 12 26.71 3.77 27.44
CA PRO A 12 25.93 3.25 26.34
C PRO A 12 24.84 4.28 26.01
N PRO A 13 24.64 4.61 24.72
CA PRO A 13 23.58 5.54 24.34
C PRO A 13 22.27 5.04 24.94
N SER A 14 21.53 5.94 25.59
CA SER A 14 20.24 5.60 26.20
C SER A 14 19.37 4.87 25.19
N LEU A 15 18.66 3.85 25.64
CA LEU A 15 17.87 3.01 24.75
C LEU A 15 16.71 3.78 24.09
N VAL A 16 16.33 4.92 24.67
CA VAL A 16 15.41 5.89 24.06
C VAL A 16 15.90 6.40 22.69
N LEU A 17 17.20 6.31 22.41
CA LEU A 17 17.80 6.69 21.13
C LEU A 17 17.77 5.55 20.09
N ASP A 18 17.33 4.35 20.44
CA ASP A 18 17.19 3.26 19.47
C ASP A 18 16.00 3.54 18.55
N PRO A 19 16.15 3.61 17.21
CA PRO A 19 15.04 3.91 16.33
C PRO A 19 13.89 2.90 16.43
N ILE A 20 14.16 1.63 16.79
CA ILE A 20 13.09 0.65 17.02
C ILE A 20 12.33 0.96 18.31
N PHE A 21 13.01 1.52 19.33
CA PHE A 21 12.33 2.01 20.53
C PHE A 21 11.38 3.16 20.19
N SER A 22 11.86 4.15 19.43
CA SER A 22 11.04 5.26 18.96
C SER A 22 9.80 4.82 18.19
N LEU A 23 9.92 3.76 17.39
CA LEU A 23 8.81 3.27 16.58
C LEU A 23 7.79 2.43 17.37
N LEU A 24 8.24 1.68 18.39
CA LEU A 24 7.40 0.70 19.08
C LEU A 24 6.90 1.14 20.46
N TYR A 25 7.65 2.00 21.15
CA TYR A 25 7.48 2.27 22.57
C TYR A 25 7.44 3.77 22.91
N GLU A 26 8.13 4.63 22.16
CA GLU A 26 8.07 6.08 22.40
C GLU A 26 6.64 6.57 22.21
N ASP A 27 6.14 7.28 23.23
CA ASP A 27 4.77 7.78 23.33
C ASP A 27 3.66 6.71 23.18
N ASN A 28 3.99 5.43 23.39
CA ASN A 28 3.05 4.32 23.30
C ASN A 28 2.87 3.61 24.66
N GLU A 29 1.91 4.12 25.44
CA GLU A 29 1.57 3.59 26.77
C GLU A 29 1.22 2.10 26.73
N ALA A 30 0.44 1.64 25.75
CA ALA A 30 0.02 0.24 25.66
C ALA A 30 1.21 -0.72 25.46
N SER A 31 2.15 -0.36 24.58
CA SER A 31 3.37 -1.15 24.36
C SER A 31 4.27 -1.18 25.59
N LEU A 32 4.42 -0.04 26.27
CA LEU A 32 5.20 0.07 27.51
C LEU A 32 4.55 -0.71 28.66
N ALA A 33 3.23 -0.57 28.85
CA ALA A 33 2.47 -1.31 29.85
C ALA A 33 2.54 -2.82 29.61
N HIS A 34 2.38 -3.27 28.35
CA HIS A 34 2.56 -4.68 27.98
C HIS A 34 3.93 -5.21 28.41
N PHE A 35 5.00 -4.47 28.14
CA PHE A 35 6.34 -4.89 28.54
C PHE A 35 6.51 -4.94 30.06
N ILE A 36 6.01 -3.93 30.79
CA ILE A 36 6.14 -3.87 32.26
C ILE A 36 5.34 -4.97 32.96
N ASP A 37 4.13 -5.25 32.47
CA ASP A 37 3.23 -6.23 33.08
C ASP A 37 3.60 -7.66 32.72
N ASN A 38 3.83 -7.93 31.43
CA ASN A 38 4.05 -9.29 30.94
C ASN A 38 5.53 -9.68 30.94
N LYS A 39 6.46 -8.72 30.98
CA LYS A 39 7.92 -8.94 30.86
C LYS A 39 8.28 -9.80 29.65
N ALA A 40 7.57 -9.57 28.55
CA ALA A 40 7.67 -10.33 27.32
C ALA A 40 7.86 -9.37 26.13
N PRO A 41 8.50 -9.83 25.03
CA PRO A 41 8.56 -9.05 23.80
C PRO A 41 7.15 -8.78 23.26
N LEU A 42 6.99 -7.67 22.54
CA LEU A 42 5.71 -7.34 21.89
C LEU A 42 5.29 -8.46 20.93
N PRO A 43 3.98 -8.73 20.81
CA PRO A 43 3.46 -9.75 19.92
C PRO A 43 3.81 -9.41 18.47
N LEU A 44 4.42 -10.38 17.78
CA LEU A 44 4.94 -10.21 16.41
C LEU A 44 3.87 -9.75 15.42
N ASN A 45 2.61 -10.19 15.59
CA ASN A 45 1.50 -9.75 14.76
C ASN A 45 1.23 -8.24 14.89
N GLY A 46 1.40 -7.65 16.08
CA GLY A 46 1.26 -6.20 16.28
C GLY A 46 2.39 -5.45 15.58
N VAL A 47 3.63 -5.95 15.72
CA VAL A 47 4.83 -5.34 15.14
C VAL A 47 4.82 -5.35 13.61
N ILE A 48 4.44 -6.47 12.98
CA ILE A 48 4.42 -6.59 11.51
C ILE A 48 3.28 -5.78 10.88
N ASN A 49 2.18 -5.57 11.62
CA ASN A 49 1.06 -4.79 11.10
C ASN A 49 1.27 -3.28 11.26
N ASP A 50 2.28 -2.84 12.01
CA ASP A 50 2.67 -1.44 12.09
C ASP A 50 3.37 -0.98 10.79
N PRO A 51 2.78 -0.05 10.01
CA PRO A 51 3.35 0.40 8.75
C PRO A 51 4.70 1.10 8.92
N ARG A 52 4.92 1.84 10.01
CA ARG A 52 6.15 2.62 10.25
C ARG A 52 7.31 1.69 10.58
N VAL A 53 7.06 0.69 11.41
CA VAL A 53 8.06 -0.34 11.75
C VAL A 53 8.42 -1.14 10.50
N MET A 54 7.41 -1.55 9.72
CA MET A 54 7.65 -2.27 8.48
C MET A 54 8.39 -1.45 7.44
N GLU A 55 8.07 -0.17 7.27
CA GLU A 55 8.80 0.71 6.37
C GLU A 55 10.26 0.86 6.78
N TYR A 56 10.51 1.08 8.08
CA TYR A 56 11.88 1.13 8.61
C TYR A 56 12.64 -0.17 8.35
N LEU A 57 12.04 -1.33 8.64
CA LEU A 57 12.67 -2.62 8.38
C LEU A 57 12.97 -2.79 6.90
N LEU A 58 12.02 -2.51 6.00
CA LEU A 58 12.19 -2.60 4.56
C LEU A 58 13.31 -1.69 4.02
N THR A 59 13.64 -0.58 4.68
CA THR A 59 14.82 0.24 4.28
C THR A 59 16.15 -0.51 4.43
N ARG A 60 16.18 -1.53 5.29
CA ARG A 60 17.34 -2.38 5.59
C ARG A 60 17.30 -3.72 4.85
N GLU A 61 16.46 -3.83 3.82
CA GLU A 61 16.33 -5.05 3.03
C GLU A 61 17.64 -5.46 2.35
N PRO A 62 18.03 -6.75 2.41
CA PRO A 62 19.26 -7.21 1.80
C PRO A 62 19.17 -7.21 0.26
N GLY A 63 20.32 -6.89 -0.34
CA GLY A 63 20.53 -6.94 -1.80
C GLY A 63 19.98 -5.73 -2.56
N PRO A 64 19.85 -5.84 -3.89
CA PRO A 64 19.32 -4.79 -4.73
C PRO A 64 17.94 -4.31 -4.27
N LYS A 65 17.73 -2.99 -4.29
CA LYS A 65 16.43 -2.38 -3.96
C LYS A 65 15.43 -2.67 -5.09
N VAL A 66 14.19 -2.97 -4.69
CA VAL A 66 13.08 -3.22 -5.60
C VAL A 66 11.93 -2.32 -5.19
N GLU A 67 11.29 -1.66 -6.15
CA GLU A 67 10.17 -0.74 -5.89
C GLU A 67 8.84 -1.48 -5.71
N TYR A 68 8.68 -2.15 -4.57
CA TYR A 68 7.49 -2.95 -4.28
C TYR A 68 6.19 -2.13 -4.28
N LYS A 69 6.25 -0.86 -3.85
CA LYS A 69 5.09 0.04 -3.77
C LYS A 69 4.46 0.29 -5.15
N ASN A 70 5.29 0.44 -6.19
CA ASN A 70 4.84 0.67 -7.57
C ASN A 70 4.48 -0.63 -8.29
N LEU A 71 5.21 -1.71 -8.00
CA LEU A 71 4.99 -3.01 -8.64
C LEU A 71 3.66 -3.67 -8.25
N ARG A 72 3.21 -3.53 -7.00
CA ARG A 72 1.97 -4.18 -6.52
C ARG A 72 0.72 -3.71 -7.29
N PRO A 73 0.43 -2.40 -7.40
CA PRO A 73 -0.71 -1.91 -8.18
C PRO A 73 -0.60 -2.25 -9.66
N ALA A 74 0.59 -2.10 -10.24
CA ALA A 74 0.81 -2.40 -11.66
C ALA A 74 0.52 -3.87 -11.98
N LEU A 75 0.96 -4.80 -11.12
CA LEU A 75 0.66 -6.22 -11.25
C LEU A 75 -0.81 -6.57 -11.02
N ALA A 76 -1.47 -5.89 -10.09
CA ALA A 76 -2.91 -6.07 -9.88
C ALA A 76 -3.71 -5.71 -11.13
N ALA A 77 -3.38 -4.58 -11.77
CA ALA A 77 -3.99 -4.14 -13.02
C ALA A 77 -3.70 -5.10 -14.18
N LEU A 78 -2.49 -5.65 -14.23
CA LEU A 78 -2.04 -6.59 -15.26
C LEU A 78 -2.54 -8.02 -15.09
N ARG A 79 -3.02 -8.38 -13.90
CA ARG A 79 -3.32 -9.77 -13.52
C ARG A 79 -4.19 -10.51 -14.55
N PRO A 80 -5.30 -9.94 -15.09
CA PRO A 80 -6.14 -10.64 -16.07
C PRO A 80 -5.37 -11.04 -17.35
N PHE A 81 -4.49 -10.16 -17.81
CA PHE A 81 -3.69 -10.37 -19.01
C PHE A 81 -2.54 -11.35 -18.77
N LEU A 82 -1.91 -11.29 -17.59
CA LEU A 82 -0.84 -12.19 -17.21
C LEU A 82 -1.35 -13.61 -16.95
N SER A 83 -2.57 -13.78 -16.43
CA SER A 83 -3.15 -15.11 -16.21
C SER A 83 -3.48 -15.85 -17.50
N ALA A 84 -3.82 -15.13 -18.57
CA ALA A 84 -4.22 -15.74 -19.85
C ALA A 84 -3.04 -16.35 -20.61
N SER A 85 -1.80 -15.89 -20.39
CA SER A 85 -0.63 -16.38 -21.13
C SER A 85 0.27 -17.30 -20.28
N PRO A 86 0.87 -18.36 -20.87
CA PRO A 86 1.84 -19.21 -20.18
C PRO A 86 3.06 -18.42 -19.65
N HIS A 87 3.47 -17.38 -20.37
CA HIS A 87 4.58 -16.52 -19.99
C HIS A 87 4.21 -15.57 -18.83
N GLY A 88 2.99 -15.03 -18.83
CA GLY A 88 2.48 -14.22 -17.73
C GLY A 88 2.31 -15.02 -16.44
N ARG A 89 1.89 -16.30 -16.52
CA ARG A 89 1.89 -17.21 -15.36
C ARG A 89 3.27 -17.38 -14.74
N LYS A 90 4.34 -17.51 -15.55
CA LYS A 90 5.73 -17.55 -15.06
C LYS A 90 6.13 -16.24 -14.37
N LEU A 91 5.77 -15.09 -14.93
CA LEU A 91 6.07 -13.77 -14.32
C LEU A 91 5.34 -13.57 -12.99
N MET A 92 4.07 -13.97 -12.90
CA MET A 92 3.32 -13.92 -11.63
C MET A 92 3.91 -14.86 -10.58
N ALA A 93 4.33 -16.07 -10.97
CA ALA A 93 4.98 -17.02 -10.07
C ALA A 93 6.32 -16.47 -9.54
N PHE A 94 7.13 -15.87 -10.43
CA PHE A 94 8.36 -15.18 -10.06
C PHE A 94 8.10 -14.07 -9.04
N TYR A 95 7.12 -13.20 -9.29
CA TYR A 95 6.78 -12.11 -8.36
C TYR A 95 6.24 -12.63 -7.03
N LYS A 96 5.41 -13.67 -7.05
CA LYS A 96 4.93 -14.35 -5.84
C LYS A 96 6.10 -14.89 -5.02
N GLN A 97 7.07 -15.53 -5.65
CA GLN A 97 8.27 -16.02 -4.98
C GLN A 97 9.08 -14.89 -4.36
N LEU A 98 9.26 -13.77 -5.08
CA LEU A 98 9.92 -12.58 -4.55
C LEU A 98 9.23 -12.07 -3.27
N LEU A 99 7.90 -11.88 -3.32
CA LEU A 99 7.13 -11.40 -2.18
C LEU A 99 7.16 -12.38 -1.00
N GLN A 100 7.14 -13.68 -1.26
CA GLN A 100 7.26 -14.70 -0.21
C GLN A 100 8.62 -14.66 0.49
N LEU A 101 9.71 -14.51 -0.28
CA LEU A 101 11.06 -14.39 0.28
C LEU A 101 11.22 -13.09 1.08
N GLN A 102 10.72 -11.97 0.54
CA GLN A 102 10.70 -10.69 1.23
C GLN A 102 9.90 -10.78 2.53
N GLY A 103 8.69 -11.35 2.49
CA GLY A 103 7.84 -11.53 3.67
C GLY A 103 8.50 -12.39 4.74
N ARG A 104 9.13 -13.51 4.37
CA ARG A 104 9.87 -14.36 5.31
C ARG A 104 11.04 -13.63 5.96
N TRP A 105 11.79 -12.84 5.19
CA TRP A 105 12.87 -12.04 5.73
C TRP A 105 12.35 -10.93 6.65
N ALA A 106 11.30 -10.20 6.24
CA ALA A 106 10.68 -9.15 7.02
C ALA A 106 10.18 -9.64 8.39
N ILE A 107 9.50 -10.80 8.41
CA ILE A 107 9.03 -11.44 9.65
C ILE A 107 10.21 -11.77 10.56
N ALA A 108 11.25 -12.42 10.04
CA ALA A 108 12.43 -12.79 10.83
C ALA A 108 13.19 -11.56 11.34
N ALA A 109 13.30 -10.51 10.53
CA ALA A 109 13.94 -9.25 10.91
C ALA A 109 13.15 -8.52 12.00
N ALA A 110 11.82 -8.49 11.91
CA ALA A 110 10.94 -7.92 12.92
C ALA A 110 11.05 -8.69 14.25
N GLU A 111 11.01 -10.02 14.20
CA GLU A 111 11.17 -10.89 15.37
C GLU A 111 12.53 -10.66 16.05
N MET A 112 13.62 -10.63 15.26
CA MET A 112 14.96 -10.37 15.77
C MET A 112 15.10 -8.98 16.39
N ALA A 113 14.59 -7.93 15.72
CA ALA A 113 14.68 -6.55 16.21
C ALA A 113 13.87 -6.36 17.50
N THR A 114 12.66 -6.92 17.55
CA THR A 114 11.78 -6.86 18.73
C THR A 114 12.42 -7.60 19.90
N PHE A 115 12.99 -8.79 19.66
CA PHE A 115 13.67 -9.56 20.69
C PHE A 115 14.95 -8.89 21.20
N ASP A 116 15.78 -8.33 20.29
CA ASP A 116 16.98 -7.60 20.69
C ASP A 116 16.65 -6.39 21.55
N LEU A 117 15.59 -5.66 21.18
CA LEU A 117 15.12 -4.54 21.98
C LEU A 117 14.61 -5.01 23.34
N TYR A 118 13.75 -6.04 23.39
CA TYR A 118 13.28 -6.68 24.63
C TYR A 118 14.43 -7.03 25.57
N VAL A 119 15.49 -7.68 25.07
CA VAL A 119 16.63 -8.09 25.89
C VAL A 119 17.32 -6.87 26.51
N LYS A 120 17.57 -5.82 25.72
CA LYS A 120 18.18 -4.59 26.23
C LYS A 120 17.25 -3.89 27.23
N PHE A 121 15.96 -3.84 26.95
CA PHE A 121 14.94 -3.23 27.80
C PHE A 121 14.87 -3.91 29.17
N TYR A 122 14.84 -5.24 29.17
CA TYR A 122 14.80 -6.04 30.38
C TYR A 122 16.10 -5.89 31.18
N GLN A 123 17.24 -5.99 30.51
CA GLN A 123 18.55 -5.84 31.15
C GLN A 123 18.69 -4.47 31.83
N VAL A 124 18.27 -3.40 31.15
CA VAL A 124 18.39 -2.03 31.67
C VAL A 124 17.40 -1.75 32.80
N LEU A 125 16.14 -2.20 32.69
CA LEU A 125 15.10 -1.87 33.66
C LEU A 125 15.10 -2.77 34.90
N PHE A 126 15.37 -4.08 34.75
CA PHE A 126 15.21 -5.07 35.83
C PHE A 126 16.51 -5.67 36.36
N ILE A 127 17.67 -5.45 35.71
CA ILE A 127 18.96 -6.02 36.14
C ILE A 127 19.97 -4.92 36.49
N ASP A 128 20.32 -4.08 35.53
CA ASP A 128 21.42 -3.11 35.69
C ASP A 128 20.94 -1.76 36.27
N HIS A 129 19.66 -1.42 36.11
CA HIS A 129 19.07 -0.13 36.52
C HIS A 129 19.87 1.11 36.04
N GLY A 130 20.56 0.97 34.90
CA GLY A 130 21.60 1.90 34.46
C GLY A 130 21.14 3.09 33.62
N ASP A 131 19.91 3.09 33.10
CA ASP A 131 19.39 4.15 32.21
C ASP A 131 18.27 4.95 32.87
N LYS A 132 18.66 6.01 33.59
CA LYS A 132 17.71 6.90 34.27
C LYS A 132 16.72 7.56 33.30
N LYS A 133 17.17 7.95 32.11
CA LYS A 133 16.29 8.60 31.11
C LYS A 133 15.18 7.66 30.65
N LEU A 134 15.53 6.39 30.44
CA LEU A 134 14.54 5.39 30.10
C LEU A 134 13.55 5.18 31.25
N VAL A 135 14.05 5.03 32.48
CA VAL A 135 13.18 4.87 33.66
C VAL A 135 12.22 6.05 33.80
N ASP A 136 12.73 7.28 33.71
CA ASP A 136 11.91 8.50 33.80
C ASP A 136 10.83 8.53 32.71
N HIS A 137 11.18 8.15 31.47
CA HIS A 137 10.22 8.06 30.37
C HIS A 137 9.14 7.00 30.65
N VAL A 138 9.54 5.80 31.08
CA VAL A 138 8.61 4.70 31.37
C VAL A 138 7.68 5.06 32.53
N VAL A 139 8.20 5.64 33.62
CA VAL A 139 7.40 6.04 34.79
C VAL A 139 6.45 7.18 34.46
N LYS A 140 6.86 8.11 33.58
CA LYS A 140 5.98 9.17 33.08
C LYS A 140 4.79 8.61 32.29
N MET A 141 5.01 7.58 31.48
CA MET A 141 3.98 6.99 30.63
C MET A 141 3.12 5.94 31.35
N VAL A 142 3.71 5.20 32.29
CA VAL A 142 3.05 4.12 33.05
C VAL A 142 3.25 4.40 34.54
N PRO A 143 2.27 5.00 35.24
CA PRO A 143 2.42 5.49 36.61
C PRO A 143 2.87 4.44 37.63
N ASP A 144 2.41 3.18 37.49
CA ASP A 144 2.76 2.08 38.40
C ASP A 144 4.07 1.36 38.04
N ALA A 145 4.75 1.78 36.96
CA ALA A 145 5.95 1.09 36.50
C ALA A 145 7.08 1.16 37.52
N ALA A 146 7.23 2.28 38.24
CA ALA A 146 8.28 2.42 39.26
C ALA A 146 8.19 1.32 40.33
N TYR A 147 6.98 1.06 40.83
CA TYR A 147 6.72 0.00 41.80
C TYR A 147 6.98 -1.38 41.19
N LYS A 148 6.41 -1.67 40.02
CA LYS A 148 6.55 -2.97 39.34
C LYS A 148 8.00 -3.30 38.95
N ILE A 149 8.81 -2.28 38.64
CA ILE A 149 10.24 -2.42 38.37
C ILE A 149 10.99 -2.70 39.68
N ALA A 150 10.74 -1.91 40.72
CA ALA A 150 11.45 -2.01 41.99
C ALA A 150 11.14 -3.30 42.78
N THR A 151 9.91 -3.81 42.71
CA THR A 151 9.50 -5.03 43.43
C THR A 151 9.82 -6.32 42.68
N TYR A 152 10.39 -6.23 41.49
CA TYR A 152 10.72 -7.40 40.70
C TYR A 152 12.03 -8.03 41.17
N THR A 153 11.93 -9.18 41.81
CA THR A 153 13.07 -9.90 42.42
C THR A 153 13.44 -11.19 41.67
N THR A 154 12.69 -11.53 40.61
CA THR A 154 12.83 -12.79 39.89
C THR A 154 13.79 -12.67 38.70
N GLY A 155 14.85 -13.48 38.71
CA GLY A 155 15.73 -13.68 37.56
C GLY A 155 17.19 -13.39 37.90
N ASN A 156 17.98 -14.46 38.04
CA ASN A 156 19.43 -14.31 38.10
C ASN A 156 19.92 -13.78 36.73
N ARG A 157 20.76 -12.72 36.76
CA ARG A 157 21.43 -12.15 35.57
C ARG A 157 22.00 -13.22 34.65
N ASP A 158 22.63 -14.24 35.23
CA ASP A 158 23.29 -15.31 34.46
C ASP A 158 22.27 -16.22 33.76
N GLN A 159 21.14 -16.51 34.42
CA GLN A 159 20.05 -17.31 33.86
C GLN A 159 19.39 -16.56 32.69
N PHE A 160 19.05 -15.28 32.89
CA PHE A 160 18.48 -14.44 31.84
C PHE A 160 19.43 -14.31 30.65
N THR A 161 20.72 -14.02 30.89
CA THR A 161 21.73 -13.89 29.85
C THR A 161 21.87 -15.18 29.05
N THR A 162 21.84 -16.34 29.71
CA THR A 162 21.96 -17.65 29.05
C THR A 162 20.75 -17.93 28.16
N MET A 163 19.53 -17.72 28.67
CA MET A 163 18.30 -17.90 27.89
C MET A 163 18.22 -16.93 26.71
N ALA A 164 18.48 -15.64 26.95
CA ALA A 164 18.48 -14.60 25.92
C ALA A 164 19.53 -14.87 24.84
N LYS A 165 20.72 -15.37 25.22
CA LYS A 165 21.78 -15.71 24.27
C LYS A 165 21.38 -16.85 23.34
N ALA A 166 20.80 -17.92 23.88
CA ALA A 166 20.36 -19.06 23.07
C ALA A 166 19.30 -18.64 22.05
N GLU A 167 18.30 -17.88 22.49
CA GLU A 167 17.23 -17.40 21.63
C GLU A 167 17.73 -16.38 20.59
N LYS A 168 18.58 -15.42 21.01
CA LYS A 168 19.22 -14.47 20.10
C LYS A 168 20.03 -15.17 19.02
N GLN A 169 20.77 -16.22 19.35
CA GLN A 169 21.51 -17.02 18.36
C GLN A 169 20.58 -17.71 17.38
N ARG A 170 19.46 -18.28 17.86
CA ARG A 170 18.41 -18.88 17.00
C ARG A 170 17.86 -17.85 16.01
N LEU A 171 17.44 -16.68 16.50
CA LEU A 171 16.87 -15.60 15.69
C LEU A 171 17.87 -15.02 14.69
N VAL A 172 19.13 -14.83 15.09
CA VAL A 172 20.20 -14.38 14.19
C VAL A 172 20.42 -15.39 13.06
N LYS A 173 20.46 -16.69 13.38
CA LYS A 173 20.62 -17.74 12.37
C LYS A 173 19.45 -17.73 11.36
N ASN A 174 18.22 -17.63 11.86
CA ASN A 174 17.02 -17.59 11.01
C ASN A 174 16.98 -16.35 10.12
N THR A 175 17.28 -15.19 10.70
CA THR A 175 17.30 -13.91 9.97
C THR A 175 18.39 -13.91 8.89
N ARG A 176 19.59 -14.38 9.21
CA ARG A 176 20.68 -14.53 8.23
C ARG A 176 20.33 -15.49 7.11
N ALA A 177 19.74 -16.65 7.43
CA ALA A 177 19.31 -17.61 6.42
C ALA A 177 18.23 -17.04 5.48
N ALA A 178 17.27 -16.29 6.03
CA ALA A 178 16.24 -15.61 5.23
C ALA A 178 16.84 -14.48 4.37
N ALA A 179 17.75 -13.68 4.96
CA ALA A 179 18.44 -12.60 4.26
C ALA A 179 19.29 -13.12 3.10
N GLN A 180 20.05 -14.19 3.32
CA GLN A 180 20.88 -14.82 2.30
C GLN A 180 20.02 -15.34 1.14
N LYS A 181 18.92 -16.06 1.43
CA LYS A 181 18.00 -16.54 0.38
C LYS A 181 17.40 -15.41 -0.45
N LEU A 182 17.01 -14.30 0.19
CA LEU A 182 16.48 -13.13 -0.52
C LEU A 182 17.55 -12.46 -1.37
N PHE A 183 18.76 -12.30 -0.81
CA PHE A 183 19.91 -11.74 -1.52
C PHE A 183 20.27 -12.58 -2.75
N ASP A 184 20.47 -13.88 -2.59
CA ASP A 184 20.82 -14.81 -3.67
C ASP A 184 19.77 -14.81 -4.77
N PHE A 185 18.50 -14.77 -4.38
CA PHE A 185 17.41 -14.67 -5.34
C PHE A 185 17.49 -13.38 -6.16
N LYS A 186 17.64 -12.21 -5.50
CA LYS A 186 17.74 -10.91 -6.19
C LYS A 186 19.00 -10.75 -7.02
N ALA A 187 20.12 -11.30 -6.55
CA ALA A 187 21.40 -11.27 -7.25
C ALA A 187 21.47 -12.26 -8.42
N SER A 188 20.51 -13.18 -8.53
CA SER A 188 20.49 -14.18 -9.60
C SER A 188 20.28 -13.53 -10.97
N LYS A 189 20.95 -14.10 -12.00
CA LYS A 189 20.73 -13.70 -13.40
C LYS A 189 19.25 -13.86 -13.82
N GLY A 190 18.59 -14.90 -13.28
CA GLY A 190 17.17 -15.15 -13.52
C GLY A 190 16.29 -14.02 -13.01
N PHE A 191 16.61 -13.44 -11.86
CA PHE A 191 15.89 -12.28 -11.33
C PHE A 191 15.96 -11.09 -12.28
N PHE A 192 17.16 -10.70 -12.72
CA PHE A 192 17.31 -9.58 -13.64
C PHE A 192 16.49 -9.75 -14.92
N GLN A 193 16.53 -10.94 -15.52
CA GLN A 193 15.79 -11.25 -16.74
C GLN A 193 14.27 -11.21 -16.54
N GLN A 194 13.75 -11.83 -15.46
CA GLN A 194 12.31 -11.88 -15.20
C GLN A 194 11.78 -10.52 -14.72
N HIS A 195 12.55 -9.80 -13.91
CA HIS A 195 12.22 -8.46 -13.48
C HIS A 195 12.18 -7.48 -14.66
N GLY A 196 13.17 -7.52 -15.56
CA GLY A 196 13.15 -6.70 -16.78
C GLY A 196 11.95 -6.99 -17.68
N LYS A 197 11.61 -8.27 -17.87
CA LYS A 197 10.38 -8.67 -18.61
C LYS A 197 9.11 -8.16 -17.93
N LEU A 198 9.07 -8.18 -16.61
CA LEU A 198 7.93 -7.67 -15.84
C LEU A 198 7.77 -6.15 -16.02
N VAL A 199 8.85 -5.39 -15.89
CA VAL A 199 8.84 -3.94 -16.09
C VAL A 199 8.42 -3.58 -17.53
N ALA A 200 8.98 -4.25 -18.53
CA ALA A 200 8.58 -4.04 -19.93
C ALA A 200 7.09 -4.39 -20.17
N ALA A 201 6.57 -5.42 -19.50
CA ALA A 201 5.14 -5.76 -19.58
C ALA A 201 4.25 -4.66 -18.96
N ILE A 202 4.68 -4.08 -17.83
CA ILE A 202 4.01 -2.94 -17.19
C ILE A 202 4.00 -1.75 -18.16
N GLU A 203 5.15 -1.31 -18.65
CA GLU A 203 5.24 -0.17 -19.57
C GLU A 203 4.39 -0.36 -20.84
N ARG A 204 4.44 -1.56 -21.43
CA ARG A 204 3.64 -1.87 -22.63
C ARG A 204 2.14 -1.79 -22.33
N SER A 205 1.71 -2.30 -21.19
CA SER A 205 0.30 -2.26 -20.80
C SER A 205 -0.18 -0.84 -20.49
N GLU A 206 0.64 -0.02 -19.85
CA GLU A 206 0.31 1.38 -19.57
C GLU A 206 0.16 2.18 -20.87
N LYS A 207 1.06 1.97 -21.84
CA LYS A 207 0.95 2.57 -23.18
C LYS A 207 -0.34 2.14 -23.88
N GLN A 208 -0.70 0.86 -23.81
CA GLN A 208 -1.95 0.35 -24.40
C GLN A 208 -3.19 0.91 -23.71
N LEU A 209 -3.20 0.97 -22.39
CA LEU A 209 -4.30 1.56 -21.61
C LEU A 209 -4.47 3.05 -21.94
N LYS A 210 -3.36 3.80 -22.06
CA LYS A 210 -3.38 5.20 -22.48
C LYS A 210 -3.99 5.36 -23.88
N ALA A 211 -3.54 4.55 -24.86
CA ALA A 211 -4.09 4.58 -26.21
C ALA A 211 -5.58 4.21 -26.26
N CYS A 212 -6.03 3.24 -25.46
CA CYS A 212 -7.45 2.89 -25.35
C CYS A 212 -8.27 4.03 -24.73
N ARG A 213 -7.76 4.70 -23.69
CA ARG A 213 -8.40 5.86 -23.08
C ARG A 213 -8.52 7.03 -24.08
N GLU A 214 -7.45 7.32 -24.81
CA GLU A 214 -7.45 8.35 -25.86
C GLU A 214 -8.47 8.05 -26.97
N LYS A 215 -8.55 6.79 -27.43
CA LYS A 215 -9.57 6.37 -28.40
C LYS A 215 -10.99 6.51 -27.85
N ALA A 216 -11.22 6.15 -26.59
CA ALA A 216 -12.53 6.29 -25.96
C ALA A 216 -12.95 7.76 -25.84
N VAL A 217 -12.02 8.64 -25.43
CA VAL A 217 -12.26 10.09 -25.37
C VAL A 217 -12.55 10.65 -26.76
N ARG A 218 -11.78 10.25 -27.77
CA ARG A 218 -12.02 10.66 -29.17
C ARG A 218 -13.39 10.21 -29.67
N ARG A 219 -13.77 8.96 -29.44
CA ARG A 219 -15.12 8.44 -29.81
C ARG A 219 -16.24 9.21 -29.12
N ARG A 220 -16.07 9.57 -27.84
CA ARG A 220 -17.04 10.41 -27.12
C ARG A 220 -17.16 11.81 -27.73
N ARG A 221 -16.03 12.45 -28.08
CA ARG A 221 -16.03 13.76 -28.75
C ARG A 221 -16.71 13.68 -30.13
N GLU A 222 -16.32 12.71 -30.96
CA GLU A 222 -16.94 12.49 -32.27
C GLU A 222 -18.46 12.23 -32.16
N ALA A 223 -18.91 11.50 -31.13
CA ALA A 223 -20.33 11.28 -30.90
C ALA A 223 -21.08 12.57 -30.51
N VAL A 224 -20.47 13.42 -29.67
CA VAL A 224 -21.05 14.72 -29.31
C VAL A 224 -21.11 15.65 -30.52
N GLU A 225 -20.04 15.72 -31.32
CA GLU A 225 -20.00 16.52 -32.56
C GLU A 225 -21.05 16.05 -33.56
N ARG A 226 -21.23 14.73 -33.75
CA ARG A 226 -22.28 14.18 -34.62
C ARG A 226 -23.68 14.53 -34.13
N ARG A 227 -23.92 14.44 -32.82
CA ARG A 227 -25.20 14.85 -32.21
C ARG A 227 -25.46 16.33 -32.41
N ALA A 228 -24.45 17.19 -32.18
CA ALA A 228 -24.55 18.63 -32.41
C ALA A 228 -24.81 18.95 -33.89
N ALA A 229 -24.15 18.26 -34.82
CA ALA A 229 -24.38 18.43 -36.26
C ALA A 229 -25.78 17.96 -36.68
N ALA A 230 -26.27 16.84 -36.14
CA ALA A 230 -27.63 16.37 -36.40
C ALA A 230 -28.68 17.36 -35.87
N LEU A 231 -28.48 17.91 -34.68
CA LEU A 231 -29.34 18.95 -34.12
C LEU A 231 -29.33 20.23 -34.97
N ALA A 232 -28.16 20.71 -35.39
CA ALA A 232 -28.04 21.88 -36.25
C ALA A 232 -28.71 21.66 -37.63
N ALA A 233 -28.56 20.46 -38.21
CA ALA A 233 -29.24 20.11 -39.46
C ALA A 233 -30.78 20.06 -39.30
N ALA A 234 -31.27 19.50 -38.20
CA ALA A 234 -32.70 19.49 -37.88
C ALA A 234 -33.24 20.91 -37.65
N GLN A 235 -32.50 21.77 -36.94
CA GLN A 235 -32.85 23.18 -36.76
C GLN A 235 -32.94 23.91 -38.10
N GLY A 236 -31.93 23.76 -38.98
CA GLY A 236 -31.96 24.40 -40.30
C GLY A 236 -33.12 23.91 -41.19
N HIS A 237 -33.47 22.62 -41.13
CA HIS A 237 -34.63 22.10 -41.84
C HIS A 237 -35.94 22.68 -41.29
N ASN A 238 -36.05 22.79 -39.96
CA ASN A 238 -37.22 23.38 -39.31
C ASN A 238 -37.35 24.86 -39.63
N GLU A 239 -36.28 25.65 -39.60
CA GLU A 239 -36.28 27.07 -39.97
C GLU A 239 -36.71 27.28 -41.44
N ALA A 240 -36.17 26.47 -42.36
CA ALA A 240 -36.55 26.53 -43.77
C ALA A 240 -38.04 26.17 -43.99
N THR A 241 -38.56 25.19 -43.23
CA THR A 241 -39.96 24.77 -43.30
C THR A 241 -40.89 25.80 -42.66
N LEU A 242 -40.50 26.39 -41.53
CA LEU A 242 -41.24 27.45 -40.84
C LEU A 242 -41.39 28.69 -41.73
N THR A 243 -40.32 29.08 -42.43
CA THR A 243 -40.33 30.21 -43.37
C THR A 243 -41.29 29.96 -44.55
N ARG A 244 -41.37 28.72 -45.06
CA ARG A 244 -42.37 28.33 -46.07
C ARG A 244 -43.80 28.35 -45.53
N GLN A 245 -44.01 27.91 -44.29
CA GLN A 245 -45.34 27.87 -43.67
C GLN A 245 -45.85 29.27 -43.34
N MET A 246 -45.01 30.20 -42.88
CA MET A 246 -45.43 31.59 -42.64
C MET A 246 -45.80 32.33 -43.93
N GLY A 247 -45.17 32.00 -45.06
CA GLY A 247 -45.57 32.53 -46.38
C GLY A 247 -46.89 31.98 -46.92
N MET A 248 -47.41 30.92 -46.31
CA MET A 248 -48.68 30.25 -46.66
C MET A 248 -49.74 30.39 -45.56
N ALA A 249 -49.41 31.05 -44.44
CA ALA A 249 -50.30 31.27 -43.32
C ALA A 249 -51.45 32.19 -43.76
N GLY A 250 -52.63 31.59 -43.96
CA GLY A 250 -53.84 32.25 -44.47
C GLY A 250 -54.43 31.61 -45.74
N MET A 251 -53.73 30.68 -46.39
CA MET A 251 -54.17 30.07 -47.66
C MET A 251 -54.62 28.61 -47.56
N THR A 252 -54.49 27.96 -46.41
CA THR A 252 -54.92 26.56 -46.20
C THR A 252 -56.21 26.50 -45.38
N PRO A 253 -57.30 25.87 -45.89
CA PRO A 253 -58.54 25.70 -45.14
C PRO A 253 -58.29 24.79 -43.92
N HIS A 254 -58.72 25.24 -42.74
CA HIS A 254 -58.59 24.51 -41.48
C HIS A 254 -59.45 23.24 -41.50
N VAL A 255 -58.81 22.06 -41.59
CA VAL A 255 -59.49 20.76 -41.44
C VAL A 255 -58.98 20.09 -40.16
N PRO A 256 -59.85 19.83 -39.16
CA PRO A 256 -59.46 19.34 -37.82
C PRO A 256 -58.66 18.03 -37.80
N GLN A 257 -58.80 17.21 -38.85
CA GLN A 257 -58.11 15.92 -38.95
C GLN A 257 -56.59 16.07 -39.20
N VAL A 258 -56.17 17.17 -39.83
CA VAL A 258 -54.75 17.43 -40.11
C VAL A 258 -54.02 17.89 -38.84
N GLU A 259 -54.70 18.65 -37.96
CA GLU A 259 -54.12 19.12 -36.69
C GLU A 259 -53.80 17.96 -35.75
N ASN A 260 -54.70 16.98 -35.63
CA ASN A 260 -54.44 15.78 -34.83
C ASN A 260 -53.24 14.98 -35.36
N SER A 261 -53.11 14.84 -36.69
CA SER A 261 -51.97 14.15 -37.29
C SER A 261 -50.64 14.88 -37.08
N VAL A 262 -50.63 16.21 -37.05
CA VAL A 262 -49.42 17.00 -36.76
C VAL A 262 -49.07 16.91 -35.27
N VAL A 263 -50.07 16.94 -34.38
CA VAL A 263 -49.87 16.74 -32.94
C VAL A 263 -49.27 15.36 -32.66
N ASP A 264 -49.83 14.31 -33.26
CA ASP A 264 -49.34 12.93 -33.11
C ASP A 264 -47.89 12.80 -33.64
N TRP A 265 -47.60 13.39 -34.81
CA TRP A 265 -46.26 13.39 -35.37
C TRP A 265 -45.25 14.15 -34.50
N THR A 266 -45.62 15.33 -33.98
CA THR A 266 -44.76 16.10 -33.08
C THR A 266 -44.53 15.40 -31.74
N GLN A 267 -45.52 14.67 -31.21
CA GLN A 267 -45.35 13.82 -30.03
C GLN A 267 -44.41 12.64 -30.30
N GLU A 268 -44.56 11.94 -31.43
CA GLU A 268 -43.64 10.86 -31.81
C GLU A 268 -42.20 11.37 -31.98
N VAL A 269 -42.00 12.47 -32.71
CA VAL A 269 -40.66 13.04 -32.93
C VAL A 269 -40.05 13.57 -31.64
N SER A 270 -40.85 14.24 -30.80
CA SER A 270 -40.41 14.70 -29.47
C SER A 270 -39.98 13.52 -28.60
N SER A 271 -40.75 12.43 -28.59
CA SER A 271 -40.40 11.22 -27.84
C SER A 271 -39.10 10.59 -28.37
N ALA A 272 -38.87 10.57 -29.68
CA ALA A 272 -37.65 10.01 -30.27
C ALA A 272 -36.39 10.86 -30.02
N CYS A 273 -36.53 12.19 -29.97
CA CYS A 273 -35.41 13.11 -29.80
C CYS A 273 -35.05 13.41 -28.33
N PHE A 274 -36.03 13.34 -27.42
CA PHE A 274 -35.86 13.66 -26.00
C PHE A 274 -36.08 12.47 -25.06
N ALA A 275 -36.35 11.27 -25.58
CA ALA A 275 -36.20 10.06 -24.79
C ALA A 275 -34.74 9.94 -24.35
N VAL A 276 -34.50 10.24 -23.08
CA VAL A 276 -33.30 9.82 -22.39
C VAL A 276 -33.31 8.30 -22.45
N GLU A 277 -32.37 7.71 -23.20
CA GLU A 277 -32.09 6.29 -23.13
C GLU A 277 -31.73 5.98 -21.66
N ALA A 278 -32.73 5.55 -20.89
CA ALA A 278 -32.48 4.83 -19.66
C ALA A 278 -31.75 3.54 -20.07
N GLU A 279 -30.45 3.46 -19.75
CA GLU A 279 -29.72 2.21 -19.90
C GLU A 279 -30.51 1.10 -19.19
N PRO A 280 -30.74 -0.05 -19.83
CA PRO A 280 -31.46 -1.13 -19.20
C PRO A 280 -30.53 -1.79 -18.19
N GLY A 281 -30.66 -1.36 -16.93
CA GLY A 281 -30.14 -2.10 -15.79
C GLY A 281 -29.61 -1.22 -14.67
N GLN A 282 -30.51 -0.80 -13.77
CA GLN A 282 -30.31 -0.78 -12.32
C GLN A 282 -31.51 -0.15 -11.60
N PRO A 283 -31.90 -0.69 -10.44
CA PRO A 283 -32.56 -1.97 -10.20
C PRO A 283 -34.08 -1.95 -10.48
#